data_AF-A0A967TJI7-F1
#
_entry.id   AF-A0A967TJI7-F1
#
_cell.length_a   1.000
_cell.length_b   1.000
_cell.length_c   1.000
_cell.angle_alpha   90.00
_cell.angle_beta   90.00
_cell.angle_gamma   90.00
#
_symmetry.space_group_name_H-M   'P 1'
#
loop_
_entity.id
_entity.type
_entity.pdbx_description
1 polymer ?
#
loop_
_entity_poly.entity_id
_entity_poly.type
_entity_poly.pdbx_seq_one_letter_code
_entity_poly.pdbx_strand_id
1 'polypeptide(L)'
;MSPRRFLACVAAVLVVQAAVAGTLQVTLVDGAFSDPALFRGEGQEKLVPYFASRILFTGLFVWIFARGFAGRGVRGGLLYGAVIWAFYVIPMTVGFWAFLTLPDGLAVAWIGVGAAEMLAGGLVLGLLHRPGAEAGTPAPPP
;
A
#
# COMPACT_ATOMS: atom_id res chain seq x y z
N MET A 1 5.79 8.19 -18.08
CA MET A 1 4.86 8.81 -17.09
C MET A 1 5.24 10.24 -16.77
N SER A 2 4.31 11.18 -16.94
CA SER A 2 4.47 12.59 -16.56
C SER A 2 4.33 12.83 -15.05
N PRO A 3 4.91 13.91 -14.48
CA PRO A 3 4.82 14.23 -13.06
C PRO A 3 3.37 14.37 -12.54
N ARG A 4 2.47 14.96 -13.34
CA ARG A 4 1.05 15.10 -12.98
C ARG A 4 0.36 13.75 -12.83
N ARG A 5 0.63 12.80 -13.73
CA ARG A 5 0.07 11.45 -13.68
C ARG A 5 0.65 10.64 -12.50
N PHE A 6 1.94 10.84 -12.19
CA PHE A 6 2.55 10.25 -11.01
C PHE A 6 1.86 10.71 -9.73
N LEU A 7 1.70 12.03 -9.54
CA LEU A 7 1.02 12.59 -8.37
C LEU A 7 -0.44 12.12 -8.27
N ALA A 8 -1.16 12.04 -9.38
CA ALA A 8 -2.52 11.50 -9.41
C ALA A 8 -2.58 10.02 -8.98
N CYS A 9 -1.62 9.20 -9.43
CA CYS A 9 -1.52 7.80 -9.00
C CYS A 9 -1.20 7.69 -7.50
N VAL A 10 -0.27 8.50 -6.99
CA VAL A 10 0.07 8.55 -5.56
C VAL A 10 -1.15 8.92 -4.73
N ALA A 11 -1.88 9.97 -5.12
CA ALA A 11 -3.08 10.40 -4.44
C ALA A 11 -4.17 9.30 -4.46
N ALA A 12 -4.41 8.67 -5.62
CA ALA A 12 -5.39 7.60 -5.74
C ALA A 12 -5.05 6.39 -4.85
N VAL A 13 -3.78 5.97 -4.81
CA VAL A 13 -3.34 4.88 -3.94
C VAL A 13 -3.47 5.29 -2.47
N LEU A 14 -3.09 6.50 -2.07
CA LEU A 14 -3.26 6.99 -0.69
C LEU A 14 -4.72 6.93 -0.23
N VAL A 15 -5.66 7.35 -1.08
CA VAL A 15 -7.10 7.31 -0.77
C VAL A 15 -7.57 5.87 -0.57
N VAL A 16 -7.20 4.97 -1.47
CA VAL A 16 -7.57 3.55 -1.37
C VAL A 16 -6.96 2.90 -0.12
N GLN A 17 -5.69 3.19 0.15
CA GLN A 17 -5.00 2.73 1.35
C GLN A 17 -5.66 3.24 2.63
N ALA A 18 -6.01 4.53 2.69
CA ALA A 18 -6.74 5.10 3.82
C ALA A 18 -8.13 4.48 3.99
N ALA A 19 -8.86 4.22 2.90
CA ALA A 19 -10.18 3.57 2.95
C ALA A 19 -10.09 2.12 3.43
N VAL A 20 -9.15 1.34 2.91
CA VAL A 20 -8.95 -0.06 3.30
C VAL A 20 -8.48 -0.15 4.74
N ALA A 21 -7.43 0.59 5.11
CA ALA A 21 -6.90 0.62 6.46
C ALA A 21 -7.97 1.09 7.44
N GLY A 22 -8.64 2.22 7.18
CA GLY A 22 -9.69 2.74 8.06
C GLY A 22 -10.84 1.77 8.27
N THR A 23 -11.35 1.14 7.21
CA THR A 23 -12.46 0.19 7.32
C THR A 23 -12.07 -1.04 8.13
N LEU A 24 -10.89 -1.62 7.82
CA LEU A 24 -10.45 -2.85 8.47
C LEU A 24 -9.96 -2.60 9.90
N GLN A 25 -9.42 -1.42 10.19
CA GLN A 25 -8.96 -1.04 11.51
C GLN A 25 -10.13 -0.82 12.48
N VAL A 26 -11.18 -0.12 12.05
CA VAL A 26 -12.41 0.09 12.83
C VAL A 26 -13.15 -1.23 13.09
N THR A 27 -13.14 -2.17 12.13
CA THR A 27 -13.94 -3.39 12.25
C THR A 27 -13.22 -4.55 12.93
N LEU A 28 -11.90 -4.69 12.76
CA LEU A 28 -11.16 -5.86 13.22
C LEU A 28 -10.31 -5.62 14.47
N VAL A 29 -10.01 -4.36 14.82
CA VAL A 29 -8.89 -4.07 15.72
C VAL A 29 -9.21 -3.02 16.79
N ASP A 30 -10.40 -2.42 16.79
CA ASP A 30 -10.73 -1.28 17.66
C ASP A 30 -10.48 -1.57 19.16
N GLY A 31 -10.79 -2.78 19.62
CA GLY A 31 -10.53 -3.20 21.00
C GLY A 31 -9.06 -3.47 21.36
N ALA A 32 -8.18 -3.67 20.38
CA ALA A 32 -6.75 -3.93 20.61
C ALA A 32 -5.92 -2.65 20.70
N PHE A 33 -6.37 -1.55 20.11
CA PHE A 33 -5.67 -0.26 20.16
C PHE A 33 -5.82 0.47 21.50
N SER A 34 -6.74 0.03 22.35
CA SER A 34 -6.97 0.60 23.67
C SER A 34 -5.93 0.14 24.70
N ASP A 35 -5.07 -0.82 24.36
CA ASP A 35 -4.05 -1.35 25.27
C ASP A 35 -2.80 -0.44 25.29
N PRO A 36 -2.58 0.32 26.38
CA PRO A 36 -1.42 1.21 26.49
C PRO A 36 -0.10 0.44 26.62
N ALA A 37 -0.11 -0.87 26.86
CA ALA A 37 1.07 -1.72 26.83
C ALA A 37 1.57 -1.97 25.40
N LEU A 38 0.68 -1.85 24.40
CA LEU A 38 1.00 -2.14 22.99
C LEU A 38 1.12 -0.87 22.16
N PHE A 39 0.29 0.13 22.44
CA PHE A 39 0.19 1.35 21.66
C PHE A 39 0.47 2.59 22.48
N ARG A 40 0.90 3.65 21.79
CA ARG A 40 0.97 4.97 22.42
C ARG A 40 -0.45 5.38 22.78
N GLY A 41 -0.65 5.81 24.03
CA GLY A 41 -1.92 6.37 24.47
C GLY A 41 -2.31 7.61 23.67
N GLU A 42 -3.59 7.98 23.78
CA GLU A 42 -4.16 9.12 23.08
C GLU A 42 -3.39 10.42 23.38
N GLY A 43 -3.04 11.16 22.32
CA GLY A 43 -2.26 12.40 22.40
C GLY A 43 -0.75 12.20 22.45
N GLN A 44 -0.25 10.95 22.55
CA GLN A 44 1.17 10.63 22.47
C GLN A 44 1.59 10.16 21.07
N GLU A 45 0.64 9.99 20.15
CA GLU A 45 0.91 9.50 18.81
C GLU A 45 1.81 10.46 18.03
N LYS A 46 2.73 9.89 17.24
CA LYS A 46 3.60 10.67 16.37
C LYS A 46 3.00 10.72 14.97
N LEU A 47 1.94 11.52 14.83
CA LEU A 47 1.16 11.62 13.59
C LEU A 47 1.99 12.14 12.40
N VAL A 48 2.87 13.12 12.62
CA VAL A 48 3.71 13.69 11.55
C VAL A 48 4.61 12.63 10.89
N PRO A 49 5.48 11.89 11.62
CA PRO A 49 6.29 10.84 11.00
C PRO A 49 5.45 9.68 10.46
N TYR A 50 4.27 9.41 11.04
CA TYR A 50 3.33 8.44 10.49
C TYR A 50 2.84 8.85 9.09
N PHE A 51 2.29 10.06 8.92
CA PHE A 51 1.81 10.51 7.62
C PHE A 51 2.95 10.72 6.61
N ALA A 52 4.10 11.22 7.05
CA ALA A 52 5.27 11.40 6.19
C ALA A 52 5.77 10.05 5.62
N SER A 53 5.87 9.02 6.47
CA SER A 53 6.28 7.68 6.02
C SER A 53 5.25 7.04 5.09
N ARG A 54 3.94 7.25 5.33
CA ARG A 54 2.86 6.79 4.44
C ARG A 54 2.94 7.41 3.04
N ILE A 55 3.14 8.73 2.98
CA ILE A 55 3.29 9.45 1.70
C ILE A 55 4.54 8.96 0.96
N LEU A 56 5.68 8.83 1.68
CA LEU A 56 6.93 8.34 1.11
C LEU A 56 6.78 6.92 0.56
N PHE A 57 6.25 6.00 1.37
CA PHE A 57 6.00 4.62 0.97
C PHE A 57 5.12 4.57 -0.28
N THR A 58 4.03 5.34 -0.31
CA THR A 58 3.12 5.36 -1.47
C THR A 58 3.82 5.91 -2.71
N GLY A 59 4.61 6.97 -2.57
CA GLY A 59 5.43 7.51 -3.66
C GLY A 59 6.37 6.46 -4.24
N LEU A 60 7.07 5.72 -3.39
CA LEU A 60 7.96 4.63 -3.80
C LEU A 60 7.19 3.47 -4.42
N PHE A 61 6.04 3.10 -3.85
CA PHE A 61 5.17 2.05 -4.36
C PHE A 61 4.74 2.34 -5.81
N VAL A 62 4.24 3.55 -6.07
CA VAL A 62 3.88 4.00 -7.43
C VAL A 62 5.10 4.02 -8.35
N TRP A 63 6.25 4.50 -7.87
CA TRP A 63 7.46 4.62 -8.67
C TRP A 63 8.01 3.25 -9.10
N ILE A 64 8.07 2.26 -8.19
CA ILE A 64 8.51 0.91 -8.50
C ILE A 64 7.54 0.25 -9.49
N PHE A 65 6.24 0.38 -9.26
CA PHE A 65 5.22 -0.14 -10.18
C PHE A 65 5.41 0.41 -11.60
N ALA A 66 5.58 1.73 -11.71
CA ALA A 66 5.74 2.41 -13.01
C ALA A 66 6.96 1.90 -13.79
N ARG A 67 8.02 1.48 -13.10
CA ARG A 67 9.26 0.97 -13.72
C ARG A 67 9.25 -0.53 -14.01
N GLY A 68 8.58 -1.34 -13.19
CA GLY A 68 8.67 -2.80 -13.28
C GLY A 68 7.40 -3.52 -13.76
N PHE A 69 6.22 -2.91 -13.61
CA PHE A 69 4.94 -3.63 -13.69
C PHE A 69 3.87 -2.95 -14.56
N ALA A 70 4.04 -1.66 -14.89
CA ALA A 70 3.08 -0.86 -15.65
C ALA A 70 2.63 -1.47 -16.99
N GLY A 71 3.50 -2.19 -17.70
CA GLY A 71 3.18 -2.77 -19.02
C GLY A 71 2.17 -3.92 -19.00
N ARG A 72 1.79 -4.41 -17.81
CA ARG A 72 0.93 -5.60 -17.64
C ARG A 72 -0.49 -5.26 -17.15
N GLY A 73 -0.84 -3.98 -17.10
CA GLY A 73 -2.15 -3.50 -16.67
C GLY A 73 -2.57 -4.02 -15.29
N VAL A 74 -3.83 -4.44 -15.15
CA VAL A 74 -4.41 -4.98 -13.91
C VAL A 74 -3.64 -6.19 -13.36
N ARG A 75 -3.24 -7.13 -14.24
CA ARG A 75 -2.47 -8.31 -13.81
C ARG A 75 -1.11 -7.90 -13.23
N GLY A 76 -0.46 -6.91 -13.85
CA GLY A 76 0.77 -6.31 -13.32
C GLY A 76 0.55 -5.69 -11.94
N GLY A 77 -0.56 -4.95 -11.79
CA GLY A 77 -0.97 -4.33 -10.54
C GLY A 77 -1.16 -5.32 -9.40
N LEU A 78 -1.96 -6.35 -9.61
CA LEU A 78 -2.23 -7.37 -8.59
C LEU A 78 -0.96 -8.16 -8.23
N LEU A 79 -0.14 -8.54 -9.21
CA LEU A 79 1.13 -9.23 -8.95
C LEU A 79 2.08 -8.34 -8.14
N TYR A 80 2.17 -7.05 -8.49
CA TYR A 80 2.98 -6.09 -7.76
C TYR A 80 2.51 -5.94 -6.32
N GLY A 81 1.20 -5.78 -6.10
CA GLY A 81 0.60 -5.73 -4.77
C GLY A 81 0.92 -6.99 -3.95
N ALA A 82 0.78 -8.17 -4.55
CA ALA A 82 1.12 -9.45 -3.90
C ALA A 82 2.61 -9.54 -3.53
N VAL A 83 3.50 -9.08 -4.40
CA VAL A 83 4.95 -9.03 -4.13
C VAL A 83 5.24 -8.11 -2.95
N ILE A 84 4.70 -6.88 -2.93
CA ILE A 84 4.94 -5.96 -1.81
C ILE A 84 4.33 -6.51 -0.52
N TRP A 85 3.14 -7.08 -0.56
CA TRP A 85 2.57 -7.75 0.60
C TRP A 85 3.49 -8.86 1.14
N ALA A 86 3.96 -9.77 0.28
CA ALA A 86 4.78 -10.89 0.68
C ALA A 86 6.17 -10.48 1.19
N PHE A 87 6.80 -9.47 0.58
CA PHE A 87 8.18 -9.06 0.90
C PHE A 87 8.28 -7.93 1.94
N TYR A 88 7.21 -7.17 2.15
CA TYR A 88 7.21 -6.05 3.10
C TYR A 88 6.24 -6.28 4.25
N VAL A 89 4.95 -6.51 3.98
CA VAL A 89 3.93 -6.63 5.04
C VAL A 89 4.20 -7.85 5.90
N ILE A 90 4.37 -9.04 5.31
CA ILE A 90 4.57 -10.27 6.10
C ILE A 90 5.82 -10.17 7.00
N PRO A 91 7.02 -9.86 6.49
CA PRO A 91 8.22 -9.84 7.32
C PRO A 91 8.17 -8.74 8.38
N MET A 92 7.60 -7.57 8.05
CA MET A 92 7.44 -6.48 9.01
C MET A 92 6.51 -6.89 10.16
N THR A 93 5.33 -7.45 9.85
CA THR A 93 4.36 -7.85 10.87
C THR A 93 4.88 -9.01 11.72
N VAL A 94 5.54 -10.00 11.11
CA VAL A 94 6.18 -11.09 11.85
C VAL A 94 7.31 -10.56 12.74
N GLY A 95 8.10 -9.60 12.25
CA GLY A 95 9.12 -8.92 13.05
C GLY A 95 8.50 -8.20 14.25
N PHE A 96 7.43 -7.43 14.05
CA PHE A 96 6.71 -6.79 15.17
C PHE A 96 6.13 -7.81 16.14
N TRP A 97 5.55 -8.89 15.67
CA TRP A 97 5.05 -9.97 16.53
C TRP A 97 6.16 -10.66 17.32
N ALA A 98 7.36 -10.81 16.74
CA ALA A 98 8.50 -11.44 17.41
C ALA A 98 9.15 -10.53 18.47
N PHE A 99 9.14 -9.21 18.27
CA PHE A 99 9.83 -8.26 19.16
C PHE A 99 8.89 -7.51 20.12
N LEU A 100 7.61 -7.40 19.79
CA LEU A 100 6.59 -6.73 20.60
C LEU A 100 5.62 -7.79 21.14
N THR A 101 4.90 -7.46 22.21
CA THR A 101 3.88 -8.34 22.81
C THR A 101 2.58 -8.33 22.01
N LEU A 102 2.67 -8.47 20.67
CA LEU A 102 1.53 -8.40 19.77
C LEU A 102 0.70 -9.69 19.89
N PRO A 103 -0.62 -9.62 20.17
CA PRO A 103 -1.46 -10.82 20.19
C PRO A 103 -1.46 -11.55 18.83
N ASP A 104 -1.47 -12.88 18.86
CA ASP A 104 -1.42 -13.70 17.62
C ASP A 104 -2.54 -13.34 16.63
N GLY A 105 -3.76 -13.17 17.13
CA GLY A 105 -4.91 -12.76 16.32
C GLY A 105 -4.72 -11.39 15.66
N LEU A 106 -4.02 -10.47 16.34
CA LEU A 106 -3.73 -9.15 15.82
C LEU A 106 -2.68 -9.21 14.70
N ALA A 107 -1.63 -10.01 14.88
CA ALA A 107 -0.61 -10.23 13.85
C ALA A 107 -1.23 -10.80 12.57
N VAL A 108 -2.09 -11.83 12.69
CA VAL A 108 -2.80 -12.43 11.56
C VAL A 108 -3.73 -11.42 10.88
N ALA A 109 -4.48 -10.64 11.67
CA ALA A 109 -5.34 -9.59 11.14
C ALA A 109 -4.52 -8.56 10.34
N TRP A 110 -3.41 -8.07 10.87
CA TRP A 110 -2.54 -7.10 10.19
C TRP A 110 -1.96 -7.63 8.88
N ILE A 111 -1.58 -8.91 8.82
CA ILE A 111 -1.14 -9.54 7.56
C ILE A 111 -2.28 -9.54 6.54
N GLY A 112 -3.51 -9.87 6.94
CA GLY A 112 -4.68 -9.86 6.07
C GLY A 112 -5.07 -8.46 5.59
N VAL A 113 -5.07 -7.48 6.49
CA VAL A 113 -5.33 -6.07 6.17
C VAL A 113 -4.29 -5.55 5.18
N GLY A 114 -3.00 -5.81 5.44
CA GLY A 114 -1.94 -5.40 4.53
C GLY A 114 -2.01 -6.11 3.17
N ALA A 115 -2.53 -7.34 3.10
CA ALA A 115 -2.81 -8.00 1.83
C ALA A 115 -3.85 -7.21 1.02
N ALA A 116 -4.99 -6.89 1.65
CA ALA A 116 -6.04 -6.12 1.02
C ALA A 116 -5.54 -4.74 0.57
N GLU A 117 -4.76 -4.06 1.41
CA GLU A 117 -4.21 -2.74 1.12
C GLU A 117 -3.25 -2.75 -0.08
N MET A 118 -2.29 -3.69 -0.12
CA MET A 118 -1.33 -3.77 -1.21
C MET A 118 -1.97 -4.22 -2.52
N LEU A 119 -2.91 -5.18 -2.46
CA LEU A 119 -3.63 -5.66 -3.65
C LEU A 119 -4.56 -4.59 -4.21
N ALA A 120 -5.29 -3.86 -3.38
CA ALA A 120 -6.16 -2.77 -3.82
C ALA A 120 -5.34 -1.62 -4.42
N GLY A 121 -4.23 -1.23 -3.78
CA GLY A 121 -3.30 -0.24 -4.32
C GLY A 121 -2.71 -0.66 -5.67
N GLY A 122 -2.27 -1.92 -5.77
CA GLY A 122 -1.78 -2.51 -7.01
C GLY A 122 -2.85 -2.52 -8.12
N LEU A 123 -4.07 -2.93 -7.81
CA LEU A 123 -5.22 -2.93 -8.73
C LEU A 123 -5.48 -1.52 -9.28
N VAL A 124 -5.54 -0.51 -8.42
CA VAL A 124 -5.73 0.89 -8.81
C VAL A 124 -4.64 1.34 -9.77
N LEU A 125 -3.37 1.02 -9.48
CA LEU A 125 -2.28 1.35 -10.39
C LEU A 125 -2.40 0.63 -11.73
N GLY A 126 -2.77 -0.65 -11.73
CA GLY A 126 -3.01 -1.41 -12.96
C GLY A 126 -4.16 -0.86 -13.81
N LEU A 127 -5.17 -0.25 -13.18
CA LEU A 127 -6.27 0.44 -13.87
C LEU A 127 -5.86 1.81 -14.41
N LEU A 128 -5.10 2.58 -13.63
CA LEU A 128 -4.65 3.92 -14.00
C LEU A 128 -3.48 3.91 -15.01
N HIS A 129 -2.68 2.84 -15.05
CA HIS A 129 -1.69 2.56 -16.08
C HIS A 129 -2.25 1.61 -17.15
N ARG A 130 -3.17 2.12 -17.97
CA ARG A 130 -3.50 1.44 -19.23
C ARG A 130 -2.30 1.53 -20.21
N PRO A 131 -1.80 0.41 -20.75
CA PRO A 131 -0.84 0.41 -21.83
C PRO A 131 -1.55 0.91 -23.11
N GLY A 132 -1.20 2.11 -23.58
CA GLY A 132 -1.80 2.67 -24.79
C GLY A 132 -1.80 4.20 -24.89
N ALA A 133 -1.73 4.92 -23.76
CA ALA A 133 -1.77 6.39 -23.80
C ALA A 133 -0.44 7.06 -24.21
N GLU A 134 0.67 6.33 -24.29
CA GLU A 134 1.98 6.85 -24.73
C GLU A 134 2.42 6.29 -26.11
N ALA A 135 1.62 5.45 -26.78
CA ALA A 135 1.94 4.86 -28.10
C ALA A 135 1.39 5.68 -29.29
N GLY A 136 1.51 7.00 -29.22
CA GLY A 136 1.07 7.93 -30.26
C GLY A 136 2.11 8.26 -31.33
N THR A 137 3.24 7.54 -31.39
CA THR A 137 4.23 7.71 -32.46
C THR A 137 4.13 6.52 -33.39
N PRO A 138 3.65 6.70 -34.65
CA PRO A 138 3.66 5.64 -35.65
C PRO A 138 5.08 5.12 -35.83
N ALA A 139 5.25 3.81 -35.90
CA ALA A 139 6.53 3.22 -36.30
C ALA A 139 6.94 3.79 -37.67
N PRO A 140 8.22 4.14 -37.88
CA PRO A 140 8.68 4.56 -39.19
C PRO A 140 8.42 3.46 -40.23
N PRO A 141 8.01 3.82 -41.46
CA PRO A 141 7.73 2.85 -42.50
C PRO A 141 8.98 2.01 -42.84
N PRO A 142 8.80 0.78 -43.36
CA PRO A 142 9.87 -0.15 -43.69
C PRO A 142 10.81 0.40 -44.78
#